data_AF-A0A7J7UJM7-F1
#
_entry.id   AF-A0A7J7UJM7-F1
#
_cell.length_a   1.000
_cell.length_b   1.000
_cell.length_c   1.000
_cell.angle_alpha   90.00
_cell.angle_beta   90.00
_cell.angle_gamma   90.00
#
_symmetry.space_group_name_H-M   'P 1'
#
loop_
_entity.id
_entity.type
_entity.pdbx_description
1 polymer ?
#
loop_
_entity_poly.entity_id
_entity_poly.type
_entity_poly.pdbx_seq_one_letter_code
_entity_poly.pdbx_strand_id
1 'polypeptide(L)'
;MQGLKELKESLSEVEEKYKKAMVSNAQLDNEKNNLIYQVDTLKDVIEEQEEQMAEFCRENAEKSKELERQKHMCSVLQHKMNELKEGLRQRDELIEKHGLVIIPDGTPNGDVNHEPVVGAITVVSQEAAQVLESAGEGPLDVRLRKLAGEKEELLSQIRKLKLQLEEERQKFSRNDGTAGDLAGLQNGSDLQFIEMQRDANRQISEYKFKLSKAEQDVTTMEQSINRLEGQVLRYKTAAENAEKVEDELKAEKRKLQRELRTALDKIEEMEMTNSHLAKRLEKMKANRTALLAQQ
;
A
#
# COMPACT_ATOMS: atom_id res chain seq x y z
N MET A 1 -66.00 85.64 -6.27
CA MET A 1 -64.87 85.71 -5.31
C MET A 1 -64.66 84.39 -4.55
N GLN A 2 -65.71 83.68 -4.12
CA GLN A 2 -65.62 82.40 -3.40
C GLN A 2 -64.89 81.28 -4.17
N GLY A 3 -65.33 80.96 -5.41
CA GLY A 3 -64.75 79.84 -6.18
C GLY A 3 -63.28 80.03 -6.59
N LEU A 4 -62.80 81.27 -6.70
CA LEU A 4 -61.39 81.56 -7.01
C LEU A 4 -60.49 81.33 -5.79
N LYS A 5 -61.05 81.44 -4.58
CA LYS A 5 -60.36 81.13 -3.33
C LYS A 5 -60.25 79.61 -3.14
N GLU A 6 -61.35 78.88 -3.36
CA GLU A 6 -61.39 77.41 -3.32
C GLU A 6 -60.43 76.78 -4.35
N LEU A 7 -60.35 77.34 -5.57
CA LEU A 7 -59.41 76.87 -6.59
C LEU A 7 -57.94 77.07 -6.18
N LYS A 8 -57.62 78.18 -5.50
CA LYS A 8 -56.27 78.44 -4.97
C LYS A 8 -55.91 77.52 -3.80
N GLU A 9 -56.87 77.25 -2.93
CA GLU A 9 -56.69 76.30 -1.83
C GLU A 9 -56.48 74.87 -2.36
N SER A 10 -57.26 74.44 -3.36
CA SER A 10 -57.10 73.15 -4.03
C SER A 10 -55.75 73.04 -4.77
N LEU A 11 -55.33 74.09 -5.47
CA LEU A 11 -54.02 74.15 -6.12
C LEU A 11 -52.89 73.99 -5.08
N SER A 12 -52.96 74.72 -3.96
CA SER A 12 -51.98 74.61 -2.88
C SER A 12 -51.92 73.20 -2.28
N GLU A 13 -53.07 72.54 -2.11
CA GLU A 13 -53.13 71.17 -1.58
C GLU A 13 -52.48 70.16 -2.55
N VAL A 14 -52.72 70.31 -3.86
CA VAL A 14 -52.09 69.47 -4.89
C VAL A 14 -50.59 69.71 -4.96
N GLU A 15 -50.13 70.96 -4.86
CA GLU A 15 -48.71 71.31 -4.82
C GLU A 15 -47.99 70.70 -3.61
N GLU A 16 -48.62 70.70 -2.43
CA GLU A 16 -48.08 70.04 -1.24
C GLU A 16 -48.01 68.52 -1.40
N LYS A 17 -49.06 67.89 -1.96
CA LYS A 17 -49.05 66.44 -2.25
C LYS A 17 -47.96 66.08 -3.24
N TYR A 18 -47.78 66.89 -4.28
CA TYR A 18 -46.71 66.70 -5.27
C TYR A 18 -45.32 66.81 -4.63
N LYS A 19 -45.08 67.81 -3.77
CA LYS A 19 -43.82 67.92 -3.02
C LYS A 19 -43.57 66.69 -2.14
N LYS A 20 -44.57 66.21 -1.40
CA LYS A 20 -44.46 65.00 -0.57
C LYS A 20 -44.13 63.77 -1.43
N ALA A 21 -44.80 63.59 -2.56
CA ALA A 21 -44.54 62.50 -3.50
C ALA A 21 -43.12 62.56 -4.08
N MET A 22 -42.62 63.75 -4.41
CA MET A 22 -41.26 63.94 -4.92
C MET A 22 -40.19 63.59 -3.87
N VAL A 23 -40.38 64.00 -2.62
CA VAL A 23 -39.49 63.62 -1.50
C VAL A 23 -39.51 62.12 -1.28
N SER A 24 -40.69 61.50 -1.27
CA SER A 24 -40.84 60.05 -1.13
C SER A 24 -40.18 59.30 -2.29
N ASN A 25 -40.33 59.77 -3.53
CA ASN A 25 -39.71 59.14 -4.68
C ASN A 25 -38.18 59.20 -4.62
N ALA A 26 -37.61 60.33 -4.17
CA ALA A 26 -36.17 60.45 -3.96
C ALA A 26 -35.67 59.53 -2.84
N GLN A 27 -36.45 59.33 -1.78
CA GLN A 27 -36.13 58.36 -0.72
C GLN A 27 -36.13 56.92 -1.28
N LEU A 28 -37.17 56.56 -2.05
CA LEU A 28 -37.28 55.24 -2.67
C LEU A 28 -36.14 54.97 -3.66
N ASP A 29 -35.70 55.96 -4.45
CA ASP A 29 -34.55 55.81 -5.35
C ASP A 29 -33.25 55.57 -4.57
N ASN A 30 -33.05 56.24 -3.43
CA ASN A 30 -31.90 55.98 -2.55
C ASN A 30 -31.95 54.59 -1.93
N GLU A 31 -33.11 54.17 -1.42
CA GLU A 31 -33.31 52.82 -0.87
C GLU A 31 -33.08 51.74 -1.94
N LYS A 32 -33.59 51.96 -3.15
CA LYS A 32 -33.36 51.08 -4.30
C LYS A 32 -31.87 50.95 -4.61
N ASN A 33 -31.14 52.05 -4.69
CA ASN A 33 -29.69 52.02 -4.95
C ASN A 33 -28.94 51.28 -3.83
N ASN A 34 -29.29 51.54 -2.56
CA ASN A 34 -28.70 50.82 -1.43
C ASN A 34 -28.96 49.31 -1.50
N LEU A 35 -30.19 48.90 -1.84
CA LEU A 35 -30.53 47.49 -2.01
C LEU A 35 -29.78 46.84 -3.18
N ILE A 36 -29.57 47.56 -4.29
CA ILE A 36 -28.77 47.07 -5.41
C ILE A 36 -27.34 46.77 -4.96
N TYR A 37 -26.69 47.71 -4.25
CA TYR A 37 -25.34 47.48 -3.72
C TYR A 37 -25.27 46.31 -2.74
N GLN A 38 -26.28 46.15 -1.88
CA GLN A 38 -26.34 45.00 -0.96
C GLN A 38 -26.50 43.69 -1.71
N VAL A 39 -27.35 43.64 -2.73
CA VAL A 39 -27.54 42.44 -3.57
C VAL A 39 -26.23 42.07 -4.27
N ASP A 40 -25.50 43.03 -4.82
CA ASP A 40 -24.25 42.75 -5.51
C ASP A 40 -23.16 42.27 -4.53
N THR A 41 -23.07 42.88 -3.34
CA THR A 41 -22.16 42.39 -2.28
C THR A 41 -22.51 40.96 -1.85
N LEU A 42 -23.80 40.63 -1.74
CA LEU A 42 -24.23 39.29 -1.38
C LEU A 42 -23.96 38.26 -2.48
N LYS A 43 -24.02 38.65 -3.77
CA LYS A 43 -23.62 37.76 -4.86
C LYS A 43 -22.14 37.43 -4.77
N ASP A 44 -21.28 38.41 -4.52
CA ASP A 44 -19.84 38.18 -4.37
C ASP A 44 -19.54 37.19 -3.23
N VAL A 45 -20.23 37.34 -2.08
CA VAL A 45 -20.11 36.40 -0.95
C VAL A 45 -20.61 35.00 -1.30
N ILE A 46 -21.70 34.88 -2.06
CA ILE A 46 -22.21 33.58 -2.51
C ILE A 46 -21.19 32.91 -3.45
N GLU A 47 -20.61 33.66 -4.41
CA GLU A 47 -19.59 33.12 -5.31
C GLU A 47 -18.36 32.63 -4.54
N GLU A 48 -17.88 33.40 -3.56
CA GLU A 48 -16.76 32.98 -2.70
C GLU A 48 -17.09 31.69 -1.91
N GLN A 49 -18.30 31.59 -1.37
CA GLN A 49 -18.75 30.39 -0.67
C GLN A 49 -18.86 29.17 -1.59
N GLU A 50 -19.33 29.35 -2.83
CA GLU A 50 -19.38 28.28 -3.83
C GLU A 50 -17.98 27.78 -4.19
N GLU A 51 -17.00 28.67 -4.32
CA GLU A 51 -15.59 28.31 -4.56
C GLU A 51 -15.00 27.52 -3.39
N GLN A 52 -15.21 27.98 -2.15
CA GLN A 52 -14.77 27.28 -0.94
C GLN A 52 -15.41 25.89 -0.83
N MET A 53 -16.71 25.78 -1.10
CA MET A 53 -17.41 24.50 -1.11
C MET A 53 -16.85 23.54 -2.17
N ALA A 54 -16.55 24.04 -3.38
CA ALA A 54 -15.95 23.23 -4.43
C ALA A 54 -14.53 22.75 -4.05
N GLU A 55 -13.77 23.55 -3.31
CA GLU A 55 -12.45 23.18 -2.79
C GLU A 55 -12.56 22.11 -1.71
N PHE A 56 -13.47 22.27 -0.73
CA PHE A 56 -13.73 21.26 0.29
C PHE A 56 -14.21 19.93 -0.32
N CYS A 57 -15.06 19.96 -1.34
CA CYS A 57 -15.49 18.75 -2.03
C CYS A 57 -14.30 18.02 -2.68
N ARG A 58 -13.34 18.76 -3.27
CA ARG A 58 -12.13 18.18 -3.87
C ARG A 58 -11.24 17.53 -2.81
N GLU A 59 -10.94 18.25 -1.73
CA GLU A 59 -10.15 17.71 -0.62
C GLU A 59 -10.79 16.45 -0.02
N ASN A 60 -12.12 16.46 0.15
CA ASN A 60 -12.83 15.32 0.70
C ASN A 60 -12.74 14.10 -0.23
N ALA A 61 -12.81 14.30 -1.55
CA ALA A 61 -12.63 13.24 -2.52
C ALA A 61 -11.20 12.67 -2.49
N GLU A 62 -10.17 13.51 -2.36
CA GLU A 62 -8.78 13.08 -2.21
C GLU A 62 -8.56 12.29 -0.90
N LYS A 63 -9.04 12.81 0.23
CA LYS A 63 -8.98 12.12 1.53
C LYS A 63 -9.72 10.78 1.50
N SER A 64 -10.86 10.70 0.80
CA SER A 64 -11.61 9.44 0.63
C SER A 64 -10.83 8.42 -0.19
N LYS A 65 -10.16 8.83 -1.28
CA LYS A 65 -9.30 7.95 -2.08
C LYS A 65 -8.12 7.41 -1.26
N GLU A 66 -7.45 8.27 -0.49
CA GLU A 66 -6.34 7.84 0.36
C GLU A 66 -6.81 6.88 1.47
N LEU A 67 -7.99 7.12 2.06
CA LEU A 67 -8.59 6.19 3.02
C LEU A 67 -8.81 4.80 2.42
N GLU A 68 -9.36 4.70 1.21
CA GLU A 68 -9.56 3.40 0.54
C GLU A 68 -8.24 2.71 0.21
N ARG A 69 -7.21 3.47 -0.19
CA ARG A 69 -5.85 2.93 -0.41
C ARG A 69 -5.28 2.35 0.89
N GLN A 70 -5.43 3.06 2.01
CA GLN A 70 -4.97 2.60 3.32
C GLN A 70 -5.74 1.37 3.80
N LYS A 71 -7.07 1.32 3.63
CA LYS A 71 -7.87 0.12 3.93
C LYS A 71 -7.39 -1.09 3.15
N HIS A 72 -7.11 -0.93 1.86
CA HIS A 72 -6.57 -2.02 1.04
C HIS A 72 -5.21 -2.49 1.56
N MET A 73 -4.29 -1.58 1.88
CA MET A 73 -2.99 -1.91 2.48
C MET A 73 -3.14 -2.67 3.80
N CYS A 74 -4.01 -2.21 4.70
CA CYS A 74 -4.31 -2.88 5.96
C CYS A 74 -4.86 -4.30 5.72
N SER A 75 -5.72 -4.49 4.72
CA SER A 75 -6.25 -5.82 4.37
C SER A 75 -5.15 -6.77 3.90
N VAL A 76 -4.23 -6.30 3.05
CA VAL A 76 -3.08 -7.09 2.58
C VAL A 76 -2.16 -7.46 3.76
N LEU A 77 -1.84 -6.51 4.63
CA LEU A 77 -1.02 -6.76 5.81
C LEU A 77 -1.69 -7.74 6.78
N GLN A 78 -3.00 -7.62 6.97
CA GLN A 78 -3.78 -8.55 7.79
C GLN A 78 -3.74 -9.97 7.23
N HIS A 79 -3.88 -10.13 5.90
CA HIS A 79 -3.72 -11.43 5.25
C HIS A 79 -2.32 -11.99 5.50
N LYS A 80 -1.28 -11.16 5.33
CA LYS A 80 0.09 -11.60 5.54
C LYS A 80 0.38 -12.01 6.99
N MET A 81 -0.16 -11.27 7.95
CA MET A 81 -0.07 -11.63 9.36
C MET A 81 -0.73 -12.98 9.63
N ASN A 82 -1.91 -13.23 9.05
CA ASN A 82 -2.60 -14.50 9.21
C ASN A 82 -1.82 -15.68 8.61
N GLU A 83 -1.24 -15.51 7.42
CA GLU A 83 -0.34 -16.52 6.81
C GLU A 83 0.85 -16.84 7.72
N LEU A 84 1.52 -15.81 8.26
CA LEU A 84 2.68 -16.00 9.13
C LEU A 84 2.29 -16.69 10.44
N LYS A 85 1.15 -16.30 11.04
CA LYS A 85 0.60 -16.97 12.23
C LYS A 85 0.30 -18.44 11.96
N GLU A 86 -0.29 -18.76 10.82
CA GLU A 86 -0.59 -20.14 10.46
C GLU A 86 0.69 -20.95 10.19
N GLY A 87 1.69 -20.36 9.55
CA GLY A 87 3.01 -20.98 9.38
C GLY A 87 3.70 -21.28 10.72
N LEU A 88 3.62 -20.36 11.69
CA LEU A 88 4.12 -20.61 13.05
C LEU A 88 3.35 -21.74 13.73
N ARG A 89 2.01 -21.74 13.64
CA ARG A 89 1.16 -22.81 14.19
C ARG A 89 1.54 -24.19 13.64
N GLN A 90 1.72 -24.29 12.33
CA GLN A 90 2.14 -25.54 11.67
C GLN A 90 3.52 -26.00 12.13
N ARG A 91 4.47 -25.06 12.30
CA ARG A 91 5.80 -25.37 12.83
C ARG A 91 5.72 -25.89 14.26
N ASP A 92 4.95 -25.22 15.12
CA ASP A 92 4.82 -25.59 16.53
C ASP A 92 4.10 -26.96 16.67
N GLU A 93 3.08 -27.24 15.83
CA GLU A 93 2.43 -28.56 15.75
C GLU A 93 3.40 -29.66 15.29
N LEU A 94 4.31 -29.36 14.34
CA LEU A 94 5.35 -30.31 13.93
C LEU A 94 6.35 -30.58 15.04
N ILE A 95 6.75 -29.56 15.80
CA ILE A 95 7.65 -29.69 16.95
C ILE A 95 7.00 -30.63 17.99
N GLU A 96 5.74 -30.39 18.33
CA GLU A 96 4.99 -31.22 19.29
C GLU A 96 4.81 -32.66 18.79
N LYS A 97 4.36 -32.84 17.54
CA LYS A 97 4.09 -34.17 16.95
C LYS A 97 5.33 -35.07 16.91
N HIS A 98 6.52 -34.48 16.76
CA HIS A 98 7.77 -35.23 16.70
C HIS A 98 8.48 -35.32 18.07
N GLY A 99 7.82 -34.88 19.15
CA GLY A 99 8.39 -34.93 20.51
C GLY A 99 9.68 -34.12 20.63
N LEU A 100 9.80 -33.05 19.84
CA LEU A 100 10.99 -32.23 19.80
C LEU A 100 10.95 -31.20 20.93
N VAL A 101 12.09 -31.05 21.61
CA VAL A 101 12.26 -30.13 22.73
C VAL A 101 13.17 -28.99 22.30
N ILE A 102 12.74 -27.77 22.61
CA ILE A 102 13.53 -26.55 22.42
C ILE A 102 14.52 -26.43 23.57
N ILE A 103 15.81 -26.47 23.25
CA ILE A 103 16.87 -26.19 24.21
C ILE A 103 17.34 -24.75 23.98
N PRO A 104 17.11 -23.82 24.93
CA PRO A 104 17.70 -22.49 24.86
C PRO A 104 19.22 -22.63 25.05
N ASP A 105 20.01 -22.23 24.06
CA ASP A 105 21.44 -22.07 24.26
C ASP A 105 21.68 -20.82 25.12
N GLY A 106 21.96 -21.04 26.41
CA GLY A 106 22.30 -19.97 27.34
C GLY A 106 23.61 -19.29 26.92
N THR A 107 23.57 -17.97 26.77
CA THR A 107 24.77 -17.14 26.72
C THR A 107 25.48 -17.19 28.09
N PRO A 108 26.78 -17.52 28.16
CA PRO A 108 27.48 -17.59 29.42
C PRO A 108 27.76 -16.18 29.94
N ASN A 109 27.26 -15.92 31.15
CA ASN A 109 27.67 -14.89 32.10
C ASN A 109 27.55 -13.41 31.69
N GLY A 110 26.50 -12.78 32.25
CA GLY A 110 26.63 -11.55 33.03
C GLY A 110 27.37 -10.38 32.38
N ASP A 111 26.71 -9.67 31.49
CA ASP A 111 26.75 -8.22 31.53
C ASP A 111 25.40 -7.66 31.10
N VAL A 112 24.92 -6.71 31.88
CA VAL A 112 23.64 -6.04 31.69
C VAL A 112 23.86 -4.99 30.60
N ASN A 113 22.97 -4.93 29.60
CA ASN A 113 22.91 -3.96 28.48
C ASN A 113 23.54 -4.38 27.14
N HIS A 114 22.78 -5.03 26.27
CA HIS A 114 22.28 -4.48 24.99
C HIS A 114 21.67 -5.60 24.12
N GLU A 115 20.42 -5.38 23.70
CA GLU A 115 19.63 -6.15 22.71
C GLU A 115 19.48 -7.66 22.93
N PRO A 116 18.26 -8.23 22.74
CA PRO A 116 18.08 -9.66 22.71
C PRO A 116 18.73 -10.21 21.44
N VAL A 117 20.04 -10.49 21.49
CA VAL A 117 20.68 -11.35 20.50
C VAL A 117 20.00 -12.69 20.61
N VAL A 118 19.24 -13.04 19.58
CA VAL A 118 18.55 -14.32 19.44
C VAL A 118 19.60 -15.42 19.60
N GLY A 119 19.71 -15.97 20.81
CA GLY A 119 20.48 -17.19 21.03
C GLY A 119 19.96 -18.26 20.09
N ALA A 120 20.86 -19.01 19.46
CA ALA A 120 20.47 -20.09 18.57
C ALA A 120 19.57 -21.07 19.35
N ILE A 121 18.33 -21.24 18.91
CA ILE A 121 17.41 -22.20 19.49
C ILE A 121 17.65 -23.52 18.76
N THR A 122 18.13 -24.53 19.49
CA THR A 122 18.31 -25.87 18.93
C THR A 122 17.11 -26.73 19.28
N VAL A 123 16.59 -27.43 18.27
CA VAL A 123 15.47 -28.37 18.40
C VAL A 123 16.02 -29.79 18.31
N VAL A 124 15.81 -30.60 19.36
CA VAL A 124 16.30 -31.99 19.44
C VAL A 124 15.21 -32.93 19.94
N SER A 125 15.36 -34.24 19.77
CA SER A 125 14.42 -35.21 20.36
C SER A 125 14.51 -35.22 21.88
N GLN A 126 13.47 -35.72 22.55
CA GLN A 126 13.45 -35.84 24.01
C GLN A 126 14.60 -36.70 24.55
N GLU A 127 14.95 -37.79 23.86
CA GLU A 127 16.07 -38.65 24.25
C GLU A 127 17.41 -37.91 24.14
N ALA A 128 17.61 -37.15 23.06
CA ALA A 128 18.80 -36.34 22.87
C ALA A 128 18.91 -35.23 23.93
N ALA A 129 17.79 -34.59 24.29
CA ALA A 129 17.75 -33.60 25.36
C ALA A 129 18.17 -34.19 26.71
N GLN A 130 17.67 -35.38 27.06
CA GLN A 130 18.02 -36.05 28.32
C GLN A 130 19.50 -36.45 28.39
N VAL A 131 20.07 -36.92 27.27
CA VAL A 131 21.51 -37.19 27.17
C VAL A 131 22.32 -35.91 27.31
N LEU A 132 21.88 -34.79 26.72
CA LEU A 132 22.54 -33.50 26.83
C LEU A 132 22.47 -32.91 28.25
N GLU A 133 21.40 -33.15 29.00
CA GLU A 133 21.31 -32.77 30.43
C GLU A 133 22.36 -33.51 31.27
N SER A 134 22.59 -34.79 30.99
CA SER A 134 23.61 -35.58 31.70
C SER A 134 25.05 -35.09 31.47
N ALA A 135 25.29 -34.37 30.37
CA ALA A 135 26.58 -33.74 30.05
C ALA A 135 26.86 -32.45 30.85
N GLY A 136 25.93 -32.01 31.69
CA GLY A 136 26.02 -30.81 32.52
C GLY A 136 25.71 -29.50 31.78
N GLU A 137 25.93 -28.37 32.45
CA GLU A 137 25.58 -27.05 31.91
C GLU A 137 26.56 -26.53 30.85
N GLY A 138 26.05 -25.69 29.94
CA GLY A 138 26.81 -24.99 28.89
C GLY A 138 26.15 -25.02 27.51
N PRO A 139 26.70 -24.29 26.52
CA PRO A 139 26.23 -24.33 25.13
C PRO A 139 26.22 -25.76 24.57
N LEU A 140 25.34 -26.04 23.60
CA LEU A 140 25.25 -27.36 22.97
C LEU A 140 26.61 -27.94 22.58
N ASP A 141 27.47 -27.14 21.95
CA ASP A 141 28.82 -27.57 21.52
C ASP A 141 29.70 -28.03 22.68
N VAL A 142 29.56 -27.41 23.86
CA VAL A 142 30.32 -27.77 25.07
C VAL A 142 29.81 -29.09 25.63
N ARG A 143 28.49 -29.28 25.68
CA ARG A 143 27.84 -30.52 26.14
C ARG A 143 28.20 -31.70 25.23
N LEU A 144 28.15 -31.51 23.91
CA LEU A 144 28.56 -32.53 22.93
C LEU A 144 30.03 -32.92 23.06
N ARG A 145 30.91 -31.94 23.31
CA ARG A 145 32.35 -32.21 23.50
C ARG A 145 32.62 -33.04 24.76
N LYS A 146 31.91 -32.78 25.86
CA LYS A 146 32.02 -33.56 27.10
C LYS A 146 31.62 -35.02 26.87
N LEU A 147 30.46 -35.27 26.26
CA LEU A 147 29.99 -36.62 25.92
C LEU A 147 30.95 -37.36 24.99
N ALA A 148 31.54 -36.67 24.02
CA ALA A 148 32.55 -37.25 23.14
C ALA A 148 33.80 -37.69 23.93
N GLY A 149 34.26 -36.88 24.88
CA GLY A 149 35.38 -37.22 25.77
C GLY A 149 35.10 -38.45 26.64
N GLU A 150 33.93 -38.51 27.27
CA GLU A 150 33.52 -39.66 28.09
C GLU A 150 33.45 -40.96 27.26
N LYS A 151 32.94 -40.88 26.03
CA LYS A 151 32.93 -42.01 25.09
C LYS A 151 34.34 -42.50 24.78
N GLU A 152 35.30 -41.61 24.55
CA GLU A 152 36.70 -41.98 24.28
C GLU A 152 37.37 -42.65 25.48
N GLU A 153 37.06 -42.19 26.69
CA GLU A 153 37.56 -42.80 27.92
C GLU A 153 37.00 -44.21 28.13
N LEU A 154 35.69 -44.40 27.97
CA LEU A 154 35.04 -45.71 28.05
C LEU A 154 35.58 -46.67 26.98
N LEU A 155 35.79 -46.22 25.74
CA LEU A 155 36.41 -47.02 24.69
C LEU A 155 37.83 -47.46 25.07
N SER A 156 38.59 -46.60 25.75
CA SER A 156 39.93 -46.94 26.23
C SER A 156 39.89 -47.99 27.34
N GLN A 157 38.91 -47.91 28.25
CA GLN A 157 38.66 -48.95 29.26
C GLN A 157 38.26 -50.29 28.62
N ILE A 158 37.38 -50.28 27.61
CA ILE A 158 36.99 -51.49 26.87
C ILE A 158 38.21 -52.12 26.17
N ARG A 159 39.07 -51.32 25.53
CA ARG A 159 40.32 -51.83 24.92
C ARG A 159 41.21 -52.50 25.94
N LYS A 160 41.38 -51.88 27.11
CA LYS A 160 42.18 -52.43 28.21
C LYS A 160 41.59 -53.75 28.74
N LEU A 161 40.29 -53.80 28.97
CA LEU A 161 39.60 -55.02 29.43
C LEU A 161 39.65 -56.13 28.38
N LYS A 162 39.53 -55.81 27.08
CA LYS A 162 39.70 -56.79 25.99
C LYS A 162 41.11 -57.37 25.97
N LEU A 163 42.14 -56.52 26.11
CA LEU A 163 43.53 -56.99 26.18
C LEU A 163 43.73 -57.94 27.36
N GLN A 164 43.18 -57.60 28.54
CA GLN A 164 43.23 -58.47 29.72
C GLN A 164 42.47 -59.79 29.52
N LEU A 165 41.31 -59.75 28.86
CA LEU A 165 40.55 -60.95 28.53
C LEU A 165 41.30 -61.83 27.52
N GLU A 166 41.99 -61.22 26.57
CA GLU A 166 42.78 -61.92 25.56
C GLU A 166 44.06 -62.52 26.16
N GLU A 167 44.68 -61.84 27.11
CA GLU A 167 45.77 -62.38 27.95
C GLU A 167 45.30 -63.59 28.79
N GLU A 168 44.10 -63.54 29.38
CA GLU A 168 43.50 -64.68 30.10
C GLU A 168 43.06 -65.81 29.16
N ARG A 169 42.58 -65.49 27.95
CA ARG A 169 42.28 -66.48 26.92
C ARG A 169 43.55 -67.13 26.36
N GLN A 170 44.65 -66.41 26.20
CA GLN A 170 45.94 -67.00 25.78
C GLN A 170 46.54 -67.91 26.85
N LYS A 171 46.25 -67.68 28.14
CA LYS A 171 46.54 -68.66 29.21
C LYS A 171 45.69 -69.94 29.10
N PHE A 172 44.50 -69.87 28.50
CA PHE A 172 43.61 -71.02 28.26
C PHE A 172 43.74 -71.65 26.87
N SER A 173 44.30 -70.96 25.88
CA SER A 173 44.39 -71.38 24.47
C SER A 173 45.73 -72.06 24.13
N ARG A 174 46.27 -72.86 25.06
CA ARG A 174 47.14 -74.00 24.71
C ARG A 174 46.34 -75.21 24.24
N ASN A 175 45.01 -75.18 24.39
CA ASN A 175 44.11 -76.21 23.91
C ASN A 175 43.12 -75.65 22.89
N ASP A 176 43.12 -76.33 21.76
CA ASP A 176 42.05 -76.45 20.77
C ASP A 176 42.00 -75.39 19.67
N GLY A 177 42.45 -75.83 18.50
CA GLY A 177 42.33 -75.13 17.24
C GLY A 177 41.28 -75.78 16.34
N THR A 178 41.03 -75.08 15.25
CA THR A 178 40.41 -75.54 13.99
C THR A 178 38.88 -75.64 13.93
N ALA A 179 38.29 -74.62 13.31
CA ALA A 179 37.20 -74.75 12.33
C ALA A 179 37.13 -73.40 11.58
N GLY A 180 37.16 -73.30 10.25
CA GLY A 180 36.65 -74.23 9.26
C GLY A 180 35.72 -73.43 8.36
N ASP A 181 36.28 -73.01 7.24
CA ASP A 181 35.77 -72.20 6.14
C ASP A 181 34.37 -72.59 5.63
N LEU A 182 33.55 -71.61 5.20
CA LEU A 182 32.28 -71.85 4.50
C LEU A 182 31.87 -70.64 3.64
N ALA A 183 32.70 -70.35 2.65
CA ALA A 183 32.36 -69.50 1.51
C ALA A 183 31.78 -70.37 0.37
N GLY A 184 30.54 -70.12 -0.01
CA GLY A 184 29.99 -70.63 -1.27
C GLY A 184 28.50 -70.92 -1.19
N LEU A 185 27.68 -69.94 -1.59
CA LEU A 185 26.35 -70.10 -2.21
C LEU A 185 25.71 -68.71 -2.38
N GLN A 186 26.10 -67.96 -3.42
CA GLN A 186 25.52 -66.62 -3.70
C GLN A 186 25.38 -66.34 -5.19
N ASN A 187 24.89 -67.28 -6.00
CA ASN A 187 24.65 -67.05 -7.44
C ASN A 187 23.18 -66.80 -7.82
N GLY A 188 22.22 -66.99 -6.90
CA GLY A 188 20.78 -66.78 -7.17
C GLY A 188 20.25 -65.41 -6.75
N SER A 189 20.76 -64.87 -5.64
CA SER A 189 20.42 -63.55 -5.09
C SER A 189 21.01 -62.39 -5.91
N ASP A 190 22.14 -62.62 -6.58
CA ASP A 190 22.79 -61.65 -7.46
C ASP A 190 21.95 -61.28 -8.69
N LEU A 191 21.22 -62.25 -9.28
CA LEU A 191 20.41 -61.98 -10.47
C LEU A 191 19.20 -61.07 -10.15
N GLN A 192 18.55 -61.30 -9.02
CA GLN A 192 17.40 -60.52 -8.56
C GLN A 192 17.82 -59.08 -8.16
N PHE A 193 19.03 -58.94 -7.61
CA PHE A 193 19.63 -57.64 -7.34
C PHE A 193 19.94 -56.86 -8.64
N ILE A 194 20.43 -57.54 -9.69
CA ILE A 194 20.70 -56.94 -11.01
C ILE A 194 19.42 -56.44 -11.69
N GLU A 195 18.32 -57.18 -11.60
CA GLU A 195 17.03 -56.75 -12.16
C GLU A 195 16.47 -55.52 -11.43
N MET A 196 16.50 -55.53 -10.09
CA MET A 196 16.06 -54.40 -9.28
C MET A 196 16.93 -53.14 -9.52
N GLN A 197 18.24 -53.33 -9.74
CA GLN A 197 19.17 -52.26 -10.12
C GLN A 197 18.84 -51.68 -11.51
N ARG A 198 18.44 -52.52 -12.49
CA ARG A 198 18.01 -52.05 -13.82
C ARG A 198 16.73 -51.24 -13.75
N ASP A 199 15.74 -51.69 -12.97
CA ASP A 199 14.47 -50.96 -12.81
C ASP A 199 14.66 -49.63 -12.08
N ALA A 200 15.48 -49.61 -11.03
CA ALA A 200 15.87 -48.38 -10.35
C ALA A 200 16.57 -47.40 -11.32
N ASN A 201 17.50 -47.90 -12.15
CA ASN A 201 18.18 -47.09 -13.16
C ASN A 201 17.22 -46.55 -14.24
N ARG A 202 16.23 -47.34 -14.66
CA ARG A 202 15.18 -46.90 -15.58
C ARG A 202 14.34 -45.76 -14.97
N GLN A 203 13.89 -45.91 -13.73
CA GLN A 203 13.13 -44.87 -13.03
C GLN A 203 13.95 -43.59 -12.86
N ILE A 204 15.23 -43.71 -12.50
CA ILE A 204 16.16 -42.56 -12.43
C ILE A 204 16.22 -41.84 -13.77
N SER A 205 16.34 -42.55 -14.90
CA SER A 205 16.33 -41.93 -16.23
C SER A 205 15.01 -41.24 -16.57
N GLU A 206 13.86 -41.84 -16.22
CA GLU A 206 12.55 -41.22 -16.42
C GLU A 206 12.40 -39.92 -15.59
N TYR A 207 12.83 -39.92 -14.33
CA TYR A 207 12.81 -38.72 -13.47
C TYR A 207 13.79 -37.65 -13.94
N LYS A 208 14.99 -38.03 -14.42
CA LYS A 208 15.93 -37.08 -15.04
C LYS A 208 15.34 -36.38 -16.26
N PHE A 209 14.63 -37.13 -17.12
CA PHE A 209 13.97 -36.54 -18.28
C PHE A 209 12.84 -35.57 -17.87
N LYS A 210 12.00 -35.96 -16.90
CA LYS A 210 10.94 -35.08 -16.37
C LYS A 210 11.51 -33.82 -15.73
N LEU A 211 12.61 -33.94 -14.98
CA LEU A 211 13.30 -32.82 -14.37
C LEU A 211 13.81 -31.85 -15.43
N SER A 212 14.53 -32.37 -16.44
CA SER A 212 15.05 -31.54 -17.54
C SER A 212 13.94 -30.82 -18.31
N LYS A 213 12.77 -31.46 -18.48
CA LYS A 213 11.61 -30.81 -19.10
C LYS A 213 11.01 -29.72 -18.22
N ALA A 214 10.87 -29.97 -16.92
CA ALA A 214 10.40 -28.96 -15.98
C ALA A 214 11.35 -27.75 -15.89
N GLU A 215 12.67 -27.98 -15.92
CA GLU A 215 13.68 -26.91 -15.97
C GLU A 215 13.52 -26.04 -17.23
N GLN A 216 13.27 -26.65 -18.39
CA GLN A 216 13.03 -25.91 -19.64
C GLN A 216 11.73 -25.09 -19.59
N ASP A 217 10.66 -25.64 -19.00
CA ASP A 217 9.39 -24.93 -18.81
C ASP A 217 9.55 -23.74 -17.85
N VAL A 218 10.33 -23.89 -16.78
CA VAL A 218 10.67 -22.80 -15.84
C VAL A 218 11.37 -21.66 -16.59
N THR A 219 12.41 -21.95 -17.39
CA THR A 219 13.11 -20.91 -18.16
C THR A 219 12.17 -20.17 -19.12
N THR A 220 11.21 -20.88 -19.73
CA THR A 220 10.22 -20.28 -20.64
C THR A 220 9.23 -19.37 -19.90
N MET A 221 8.78 -19.80 -18.72
CA MET A 221 7.92 -19.00 -17.86
C MET A 221 8.65 -17.76 -17.33
N GLU A 222 9.91 -17.88 -16.93
CA GLU A 222 10.73 -16.74 -16.50
C GLU A 222 10.87 -15.67 -17.60
N GLN A 223 11.11 -16.07 -18.84
CA GLN A 223 11.14 -15.14 -19.98
C GLN A 223 9.80 -14.43 -20.18
N SER A 224 8.70 -15.18 -20.01
CA SER A 224 7.34 -14.62 -20.12
C SER A 224 7.05 -13.60 -19.02
N ILE A 225 7.45 -13.90 -17.77
CA ILE A 225 7.34 -12.99 -16.62
C ILE A 225 8.12 -11.71 -16.90
N ASN A 226 9.41 -11.80 -17.28
CA ASN A 226 10.24 -10.63 -17.60
C ASN A 226 9.59 -9.72 -18.66
N ARG A 227 8.98 -10.31 -19.69
CA ARG A 227 8.28 -9.54 -20.73
C ARG A 227 7.04 -8.82 -20.19
N LEU A 228 6.26 -9.49 -19.34
CA LEU A 228 5.06 -8.94 -18.72
C LEU A 228 5.41 -7.84 -17.73
N GLU A 229 6.45 -8.01 -16.91
CA GLU A 229 6.96 -6.99 -16.00
C GLU A 229 7.38 -5.73 -16.76
N GLY A 230 8.08 -5.89 -17.89
CA GLY A 230 8.41 -4.77 -18.77
C GLY A 230 7.19 -4.07 -19.37
N GLN A 231 6.08 -4.79 -19.64
CA GLN A 231 4.83 -4.18 -20.07
C GLN A 231 4.15 -3.41 -18.94
N VAL A 232 4.08 -3.98 -17.75
CA VAL A 232 3.50 -3.33 -16.56
C VAL A 232 4.23 -2.03 -16.25
N LEU A 233 5.56 -2.03 -16.30
CA LEU A 233 6.36 -0.81 -16.08
C LEU A 233 6.01 0.27 -17.10
N ARG A 234 5.92 -0.07 -18.40
CA ARG A 234 5.54 0.90 -19.44
C ARG A 234 4.13 1.45 -19.26
N TYR A 235 3.15 0.60 -18.93
CA TYR A 235 1.78 1.05 -18.71
C TYR A 235 1.66 1.93 -17.47
N LYS A 236 2.42 1.63 -16.40
CA LYS A 236 2.50 2.48 -15.22
C LYS A 236 3.01 3.87 -15.56
N THR A 237 4.15 3.97 -16.26
CA THR A 237 4.70 5.27 -16.69
C THR A 237 3.76 6.03 -17.63
N ALA A 238 3.08 5.32 -18.54
CA ALA A 238 2.11 5.94 -19.44
C ALA A 238 0.89 6.51 -18.66
N ALA A 239 0.40 5.79 -17.65
CA ALA A 239 -0.69 6.24 -16.79
C ALA A 239 -0.29 7.46 -15.95
N GLU A 240 0.90 7.43 -15.33
CA GLU A 240 1.43 8.57 -14.56
C GLU A 240 1.60 9.82 -15.43
N ASN A 241 2.04 9.66 -16.69
CA ASN A 241 2.14 10.78 -17.62
C ASN A 241 0.77 11.31 -18.06
N ALA A 242 -0.20 10.41 -18.29
CA ALA A 242 -1.56 10.81 -18.66
C ALA A 242 -2.25 11.60 -17.53
N GLU A 243 -2.05 11.19 -16.27
CA GLU A 243 -2.57 11.90 -15.09
C GLU A 243 -2.01 13.33 -14.99
N LYS A 244 -0.68 13.49 -15.19
CA LYS A 244 -0.05 14.82 -15.22
C LYS A 244 -0.64 15.73 -16.30
N VAL A 245 -0.81 15.19 -17.51
CA VAL A 245 -1.40 15.96 -18.63
C VAL A 245 -2.87 16.33 -18.35
N GLU A 246 -3.63 15.45 -17.70
CA GLU A 246 -5.01 15.74 -17.31
C GLU A 246 -5.08 16.92 -16.33
N ASP A 247 -4.19 16.95 -15.34
CA ASP A 247 -4.13 18.02 -14.35
C ASP A 247 -3.71 19.36 -14.97
N GLU A 248 -2.75 19.36 -15.91
CA GLU A 248 -2.38 20.53 -16.70
C GLU A 248 -3.56 21.07 -17.52
N LEU A 249 -4.27 20.19 -18.23
CA LEU A 249 -5.45 20.57 -19.02
C LEU A 249 -6.59 21.11 -18.15
N LYS A 250 -6.79 20.57 -16.93
CA LYS A 250 -7.76 21.12 -15.98
C LYS A 250 -7.36 22.52 -15.51
N ALA A 251 -6.07 22.76 -15.26
CA ALA A 251 -5.58 24.07 -14.89
C ALA A 251 -5.77 25.09 -16.02
N GLU A 252 -5.43 24.71 -17.26
CA GLU A 252 -5.66 25.55 -18.44
C GLU A 252 -7.14 25.84 -18.66
N LYS A 253 -8.02 24.83 -18.53
CA LYS A 253 -9.47 25.03 -18.64
C LYS A 253 -9.97 26.08 -17.65
N ARG A 254 -9.54 26.01 -16.37
CA ARG A 254 -9.93 27.00 -15.36
C ARG A 254 -9.38 28.39 -15.66
N LYS A 255 -8.17 28.48 -16.23
CA LYS A 255 -7.59 29.75 -16.66
C LYS A 255 -8.40 30.37 -17.80
N LEU A 256 -8.69 29.60 -18.85
CA LEU A 256 -9.49 30.03 -19.99
C LEU A 256 -10.93 30.39 -19.60
N GLN A 257 -11.53 29.68 -18.65
CA GLN A 257 -12.86 30.03 -18.13
C GLN A 257 -12.86 31.40 -17.42
N ARG A 258 -11.82 31.70 -16.64
CA ARG A 258 -11.66 33.02 -16.00
C ARG A 258 -11.46 34.12 -17.05
N GLU A 259 -10.57 33.89 -18.02
CA GLU A 259 -10.34 34.84 -19.12
C GLU A 259 -11.61 35.10 -19.94
N LEU A 260 -12.41 34.06 -20.21
CA LEU A 260 -13.69 34.18 -20.89
C LEU A 260 -14.67 35.05 -20.08
N ARG A 261 -14.77 34.84 -18.77
CA ARG A 261 -15.65 35.64 -17.91
C ARG A 261 -15.25 37.11 -17.93
N THR A 262 -13.96 37.40 -17.74
CA THR A 262 -13.44 38.78 -17.83
C THR A 262 -13.68 39.42 -19.20
N ALA A 263 -13.58 38.64 -20.29
CA ALA A 263 -13.88 39.14 -21.62
C ALA A 263 -15.37 39.46 -21.82
N LEU A 264 -16.26 38.63 -21.25
CA LEU A 264 -17.72 38.86 -21.28
C LEU A 264 -18.10 40.11 -20.49
N ASP A 265 -17.57 40.27 -19.27
CA ASP A 265 -17.82 41.46 -18.44
C ASP A 265 -17.43 42.74 -19.21
N LYS A 266 -16.29 42.70 -19.91
CA LYS A 266 -15.82 43.82 -20.73
C LYS A 266 -16.68 44.08 -21.96
N ILE A 267 -17.27 43.04 -22.55
CA ILE A 267 -18.24 43.20 -23.64
C ILE A 267 -19.50 43.90 -23.11
N GLU A 268 -20.03 43.48 -21.96
CA GLU A 268 -21.20 44.10 -21.34
C GLU A 268 -20.96 45.58 -21.02
N GLU A 269 -19.80 45.93 -20.46
CA GLU A 269 -19.40 47.33 -20.24
C GLU A 269 -19.38 48.14 -21.56
N MET A 270 -18.79 47.58 -22.61
CA MET A 270 -18.74 48.22 -23.92
C MET A 270 -20.12 48.36 -24.56
N GLU A 271 -21.01 47.36 -24.42
CA GLU A 271 -22.38 47.43 -24.90
C GLU A 271 -23.19 48.51 -24.18
N MET A 272 -23.01 48.63 -22.86
CA MET A 272 -23.62 49.69 -22.05
C MET A 272 -23.14 51.08 -22.49
N THR A 273 -21.83 51.28 -22.63
CA THR A 273 -21.28 52.56 -23.11
C THR A 273 -21.76 52.90 -24.51
N ASN A 274 -21.80 51.91 -25.42
CA ASN A 274 -22.29 52.10 -26.77
C ASN A 274 -23.79 52.47 -26.81
N SER A 275 -24.61 51.83 -25.97
CA SER A 275 -26.03 52.17 -25.78
C SER A 275 -26.21 53.63 -25.32
N HIS A 276 -25.39 54.10 -24.38
CA HIS A 276 -25.40 55.49 -23.93
C HIS A 276 -25.01 56.47 -25.04
N LEU A 277 -23.95 56.16 -25.81
CA LEU A 277 -23.51 56.97 -26.94
C LEU A 277 -24.57 57.03 -28.05
N ALA A 278 -25.19 55.89 -28.38
CA ALA A 278 -26.26 55.81 -29.35
C ALA A 278 -27.46 56.69 -28.95
N LYS A 279 -27.91 56.62 -27.69
CA LYS A 279 -28.98 57.48 -27.17
C LYS A 279 -28.63 58.97 -27.26
N ARG A 280 -27.39 59.35 -26.95
CA ARG A 280 -26.93 60.74 -27.04
C ARG A 280 -26.88 61.22 -28.49
N LEU A 281 -26.46 60.37 -29.41
CA LEU A 281 -26.40 60.64 -30.83
C LEU A 281 -27.81 60.82 -31.42
N GLU A 282 -28.77 59.98 -31.04
CA GLU A 282 -30.18 60.15 -31.43
C GLU A 282 -30.79 61.46 -30.90
N LYS A 283 -30.49 61.86 -29.66
CA LYS A 283 -30.90 63.19 -29.14
C LYS A 283 -30.32 64.33 -29.97
N MET A 284 -29.04 64.26 -30.35
CA MET A 284 -28.42 65.29 -31.19
C MET A 284 -29.04 65.34 -32.60
N LYS A 285 -29.34 64.18 -33.20
CA LYS A 285 -30.07 64.11 -34.48
C LYS A 285 -31.45 64.75 -34.37
N ALA A 286 -32.23 64.40 -33.35
CA ALA A 286 -33.56 64.96 -33.13
C ALA A 286 -33.53 66.49 -32.97
N ASN A 287 -32.58 67.00 -32.17
CA ASN A 287 -32.39 68.45 -32.00
C ASN A 287 -32.04 69.14 -33.32
N ARG A 288 -31.14 68.55 -34.13
CA ARG A 288 -30.79 69.07 -35.44
C ARG A 288 -32.00 69.12 -36.37
N THR A 289 -32.81 68.05 -36.41
CA THR A 289 -34.03 68.01 -37.23
C THR A 289 -35.04 69.06 -36.79
N ALA A 290 -35.23 69.25 -35.47
CA ALA A 290 -36.11 70.28 -34.93
C ALA A 290 -35.65 71.71 -35.29
N LEU A 291 -34.35 71.98 -35.21
CA LEU A 291 -33.74 73.25 -35.65
C LEU A 291 -33.95 73.51 -37.14
N LEU A 292 -33.79 72.48 -37.98
CA LEU A 292 -34.00 72.60 -39.43
C LEU A 292 -35.49 72.82 -39.79
N ALA A 293 -36.43 72.29 -39.00
CA ALA A 293 -37.86 72.49 -39.21
C ALA A 293 -38.36 73.89 -38.80
N GLN A 294 -37.54 74.67 -38.09
CA GLN A 294 -37.83 76.05 -37.69
C GLN A 294 -37.25 77.11 -38.65
N GLN A 295 -36.50 76.69 -39.66
CA GLN A 295 -35.97 77.54 -40.76
C GLN A 295 -36.86 77.42 -41.99
#